data_AF-A0A1Z5KTE5-F1
#
_entry.id   AF-A0A1Z5KTE5-F1
#
_cell.length_a   1.000
_cell.length_b   1.000
_cell.length_c   1.000
_cell.angle_alpha   90.00
_cell.angle_beta   90.00
_cell.angle_gamma   90.00
#
_symmetry.space_group_name_H-M   'P 1'
#
loop_
_entity.id
_entity.type
_entity.pdbx_description
1 polymer ?
#
loop_
_entity_poly.entity_id
_entity_poly.type
_entity_poly.pdbx_seq_one_letter_code
_entity_poly.pdbx_strand_id
1 'polypeptide(L)'
;MLRFGKYFFFVSFVVTATDAWGILPPAQRFQTRLDAAVGIFYGTSTGSTSDAAELIYEAFGADVAAEPVDVDTLDKGALADAFGQHDALIVGTPTWNTGANTERSGTGWDELYYSKMPALKAQLDGKKVAVFGLGDQVSYSENYADATGELWDVFHGLGCTMLGAWSQEGYEHEASKSIRGDKFCGLLLDAVNQEELTGERVQQWVAQLIEEGILDGSSSVAKPSTATSSASPKAVEEEIPELKEMAASSRILDENIALHSSGGFKAHVNPVSGKTMWTSADGRKSFTTVGTVKKATKP
;
A
#
# COMPACT_ATOMS: atom_id res chain seq x y z
N MET A 1 -59.29 -15.51 85.97
CA MET A 1 -59.73 -14.96 84.67
C MET A 1 -58.51 -14.30 84.03
N LEU A 2 -58.32 -14.50 82.71
CA LEU A 2 -57.20 -14.09 81.81
C LEU A 2 -55.94 -15.01 81.86
N ARG A 3 -55.58 -15.85 80.86
CA ARG A 3 -55.26 -15.70 79.39
C ARG A 3 -53.98 -14.87 79.15
N PHE A 4 -53.01 -15.14 78.25
CA PHE A 4 -52.72 -15.97 77.05
C PHE A 4 -51.15 -16.11 77.02
N GLY A 5 -50.41 -17.02 76.37
CA GLY A 5 -50.42 -17.45 74.96
C GLY A 5 -49.07 -17.13 74.28
N LYS A 6 -48.31 -18.17 73.88
CA LYS A 6 -47.04 -18.13 73.10
C LYS A 6 -47.19 -17.37 71.78
N TYR A 7 -46.18 -16.60 71.35
CA TYR A 7 -45.90 -16.38 69.92
C TYR A 7 -44.40 -16.20 69.65
N PHE A 8 -43.85 -17.14 68.87
CA PHE A 8 -42.58 -17.05 68.15
C PHE A 8 -42.76 -16.04 67.01
N PHE A 9 -41.91 -15.01 66.93
CA PHE A 9 -41.85 -14.12 65.77
C PHE A 9 -40.93 -14.73 64.71
N PHE A 10 -41.53 -15.19 63.60
CA PHE A 10 -40.85 -15.36 62.32
C PHE A 10 -40.76 -13.99 61.64
N VAL A 11 -39.56 -13.47 61.43
CA VAL A 11 -39.35 -12.29 60.57
C VAL A 11 -39.29 -12.80 59.13
N SER A 12 -40.36 -12.57 58.38
CA SER A 12 -40.42 -12.81 56.94
C SER A 12 -39.68 -11.68 56.23
N PHE A 13 -38.54 -11.98 55.60
CA PHE A 13 -37.88 -11.04 54.70
C PHE A 13 -38.52 -11.18 53.32
N VAL A 14 -39.32 -10.18 52.93
CA VAL A 14 -39.80 -10.03 51.56
C VAL A 14 -38.59 -9.57 50.73
N VAL A 15 -38.03 -10.46 49.93
CA VAL A 15 -37.08 -10.07 48.87
C VAL A 15 -37.90 -9.49 47.73
N THR A 16 -37.88 -8.16 47.60
CA THR A 16 -38.34 -7.50 46.38
C THR A 16 -37.31 -7.78 45.28
N ALA A 17 -37.70 -8.57 44.28
CA ALA A 17 -36.94 -8.72 43.05
C ALA A 17 -37.00 -7.40 42.29
N THR A 18 -35.94 -6.60 42.37
CA THR A 18 -35.69 -5.51 41.42
C THR A 18 -34.86 -6.06 40.28
N ASP A 19 -35.40 -5.96 39.07
CA ASP A 19 -34.76 -6.30 37.80
C ASP A 19 -33.39 -5.62 37.67
N ALA A 20 -32.34 -6.41 37.87
CA ALA A 20 -30.98 -6.05 37.51
C ALA A 20 -30.60 -6.86 36.26
N TRP A 21 -31.16 -6.49 35.12
CA TRP A 21 -30.54 -6.78 33.82
C TRP A 21 -29.30 -5.89 33.69
N GLY A 22 -28.23 -6.30 34.35
CA GLY A 22 -26.89 -5.77 34.09
C GLY A 22 -26.51 -6.19 32.67
N ILE A 23 -26.43 -5.22 31.76
CA ILE A 23 -25.79 -5.39 30.46
C ILE A 23 -24.33 -5.73 30.77
N LEU A 24 -23.98 -7.01 30.63
CA LEU A 24 -22.58 -7.42 30.54
C LEU A 24 -21.96 -6.61 29.40
N PRO A 25 -20.82 -5.92 29.59
CA PRO A 25 -20.09 -5.38 28.46
C PRO A 25 -19.82 -6.54 27.49
N PRO A 26 -19.99 -6.35 26.17
CA PRO A 26 -19.72 -7.41 25.22
C PRO A 26 -18.31 -7.92 25.47
N ALA A 27 -18.17 -9.24 25.59
CA ALA A 27 -16.88 -9.89 25.74
C ALA A 27 -15.94 -9.30 24.69
N GLN A 28 -14.88 -8.64 25.12
CA GLN A 28 -13.80 -8.27 24.23
C GLN A 28 -13.29 -9.57 23.63
N ARG A 29 -13.64 -9.80 22.36
CA ARG A 29 -13.01 -10.85 21.57
C ARG A 29 -11.54 -10.46 21.48
N PHE A 30 -10.70 -11.16 22.24
CA PHE A 30 -9.32 -11.30 21.84
C PHE A 30 -9.34 -12.03 20.49
N GLN A 31 -9.20 -11.28 19.40
CA GLN A 31 -9.00 -11.85 18.07
C GLN A 31 -7.65 -12.57 18.11
N THR A 32 -7.67 -13.88 18.32
CA THR A 32 -6.59 -14.75 17.87
C THR A 32 -6.66 -14.77 16.35
N ARG A 33 -6.10 -13.76 15.69
CA ARG A 33 -6.12 -13.68 14.24
C ARG A 33 -5.11 -14.66 13.69
N LEU A 34 -5.61 -15.74 13.11
CA LEU A 34 -4.81 -16.62 12.25
C LEU A 34 -4.56 -15.97 10.88
N ASP A 35 -5.24 -14.86 10.57
CA ASP A 35 -5.18 -14.16 9.29
C ASP A 35 -4.55 -12.77 9.48
N ALA A 36 -3.61 -12.39 8.60
CA ALA A 36 -2.98 -11.07 8.62
C ALA A 36 -4.01 -9.95 8.42
N ALA A 37 -3.85 -8.85 9.16
CA ALA A 37 -4.79 -7.73 9.15
C ALA A 37 -4.82 -7.00 7.80
N VAL A 38 -3.67 -6.89 7.15
CA VAL A 38 -3.49 -6.16 5.89
C VAL A 38 -3.15 -7.13 4.76
N GLY A 39 -3.91 -7.09 3.67
CA GLY A 39 -3.59 -7.80 2.43
C GLY A 39 -2.86 -6.88 1.45
N ILE A 40 -1.80 -7.37 0.80
CA ILE A 40 -1.03 -6.60 -0.19
C ILE A 40 -1.20 -7.25 -1.56
N PHE A 41 -1.74 -6.50 -2.52
CA PHE A 41 -1.99 -6.97 -3.88
C PHE A 41 -1.40 -6.00 -4.88
N TYR A 42 -0.77 -6.50 -5.93
CA TYR A 42 -0.17 -5.62 -6.92
C TYR A 42 -0.27 -6.21 -8.32
N GLY A 43 -0.18 -5.35 -9.33
CA GLY A 43 0.12 -5.77 -10.69
C GLY A 43 1.55 -5.38 -11.02
N THR A 44 2.27 -6.18 -11.79
CA THR A 44 3.60 -5.81 -12.27
C THR A 44 3.82 -6.30 -13.69
N SER A 45 4.61 -5.55 -14.45
CA SER A 45 5.17 -6.04 -15.71
C SER A 45 6.64 -6.38 -15.52
N THR A 46 7.40 -5.51 -14.82
CA THR A 46 8.86 -5.57 -14.75
C THR A 46 9.48 -5.80 -13.38
N GLY A 47 8.68 -6.16 -12.39
CA GLY A 47 9.17 -6.52 -11.06
C GLY A 47 9.27 -5.35 -10.09
N SER A 48 9.48 -4.11 -10.54
CA SER A 48 9.66 -2.96 -9.61
C SER A 48 8.47 -2.75 -8.66
N THR A 49 7.24 -3.00 -9.11
CA THR A 49 6.06 -2.93 -8.23
C THR A 49 6.04 -4.06 -7.20
N SER A 50 6.58 -5.23 -7.54
CA SER A 50 6.77 -6.36 -6.60
C SER A 50 7.77 -5.98 -5.53
N ASP A 51 8.92 -5.42 -5.92
CA ASP A 51 9.97 -5.01 -4.97
C ASP A 51 9.44 -3.95 -3.99
N ALA A 52 8.67 -2.98 -4.48
CA ALA A 52 7.99 -2.01 -3.62
C ALA A 52 6.94 -2.66 -2.70
N ALA A 53 6.21 -3.67 -3.18
CA ALA A 53 5.24 -4.41 -2.36
C ALA A 53 5.93 -5.20 -1.24
N GLU A 54 7.09 -5.80 -1.52
CA GLU A 54 7.94 -6.48 -0.54
C GLU A 54 8.43 -5.50 0.53
N LEU A 55 8.90 -4.32 0.14
CA LEU A 55 9.29 -3.28 1.11
C LEU A 55 8.13 -2.82 2.00
N ILE A 56 6.91 -2.71 1.44
CA ILE A 56 5.71 -2.37 2.22
C ILE A 56 5.37 -3.50 3.20
N TYR A 57 5.46 -4.75 2.76
CA TYR A 57 5.27 -5.93 3.61
C TYR A 57 6.26 -5.95 4.77
N GLU A 58 7.56 -5.74 4.50
CA GLU A 58 8.60 -5.67 5.51
C GLU A 58 8.38 -4.51 6.50
N ALA A 59 7.92 -3.35 6.02
CA ALA A 59 7.64 -2.19 6.85
C ALA A 59 6.44 -2.41 7.81
N PHE A 60 5.41 -3.15 7.39
CA PHE A 60 4.32 -3.55 8.29
C PHE A 60 4.71 -4.69 9.23
N GLY A 61 5.54 -5.62 8.75
CA GLY A 61 5.92 -6.84 9.44
C GLY A 61 4.97 -8.01 9.22
N ALA A 62 5.53 -9.23 9.28
CA ALA A 62 4.84 -10.49 8.96
C ALA A 62 3.66 -10.84 9.90
N ASP A 63 3.61 -10.26 11.09
CA ASP A 63 2.50 -10.44 12.03
C ASP A 63 1.27 -9.57 11.67
N VAL A 64 1.46 -8.55 10.82
CA VAL A 64 0.45 -7.55 10.48
C VAL A 64 -0.03 -7.69 9.04
N ALA A 65 0.91 -7.86 8.10
CA ALA A 65 0.62 -7.96 6.67
C ALA A 65 0.80 -9.39 6.14
N ALA A 66 -0.02 -9.76 5.16
CA ALA A 66 0.19 -10.97 4.37
C ALA A 66 1.26 -10.75 3.31
N GLU A 67 1.91 -11.83 2.87
CA GLU A 67 2.85 -11.77 1.75
C GLU A 67 2.20 -11.13 0.50
N PRO A 68 2.92 -10.27 -0.23
CA PRO A 68 2.40 -9.63 -1.44
C PRO A 68 1.97 -10.63 -2.51
N VAL A 69 0.81 -10.36 -3.12
CA VAL A 69 0.26 -11.22 -4.17
C VAL A 69 0.14 -10.46 -5.49
N ASP A 70 0.76 -11.01 -6.54
CA ASP A 70 0.57 -10.53 -7.91
C ASP A 70 -0.82 -10.95 -8.42
N VAL A 71 -1.64 -9.97 -8.79
CA VAL A 71 -3.00 -10.19 -9.29
C VAL A 71 -3.04 -10.98 -10.60
N ASP A 72 -1.97 -10.97 -11.39
CA ASP A 72 -1.86 -11.80 -12.61
C ASP A 72 -1.66 -13.29 -12.30
N THR A 73 -1.25 -13.61 -11.06
CA THR A 73 -1.06 -15.00 -10.61
C THR A 73 -2.26 -15.57 -9.86
N LEU A 74 -3.20 -14.71 -9.46
CA LEU A 74 -4.40 -15.13 -8.76
C LEU A 74 -5.38 -15.83 -9.70
N ASP A 75 -5.96 -16.94 -9.21
CA ASP A 75 -7.18 -17.44 -9.83
C ASP A 75 -8.26 -16.37 -9.67
N LYS A 76 -8.83 -15.93 -10.80
CA LYS A 76 -9.88 -14.91 -10.85
C LYS A 76 -11.13 -15.33 -10.07
N GLY A 77 -11.34 -16.62 -9.85
CA GLY A 77 -12.39 -17.14 -8.98
C GLY A 77 -12.13 -16.92 -7.48
N ALA A 78 -10.88 -16.74 -7.08
CA ALA A 78 -10.44 -16.60 -5.69
C ALA A 78 -10.29 -15.15 -5.22
N LEU A 79 -10.47 -14.16 -6.11
CA LEU A 79 -10.26 -12.73 -5.78
C LEU A 79 -11.13 -12.25 -4.61
N ALA A 80 -12.40 -12.68 -4.58
CA ALA A 80 -13.32 -12.33 -3.50
C ALA A 80 -12.83 -12.85 -2.14
N ASP A 81 -12.41 -14.11 -2.08
CA ASP A 81 -11.91 -14.73 -0.86
C ASP A 81 -10.60 -14.06 -0.41
N ALA A 82 -9.69 -13.81 -1.36
CA ALA A 82 -8.42 -13.14 -1.11
C ALA A 82 -8.59 -11.73 -0.52
N PHE A 83 -9.55 -10.93 -0.99
CA PHE A 83 -9.83 -9.61 -0.39
C PHE A 83 -10.64 -9.70 0.91
N GLY A 84 -11.47 -10.75 1.05
CA GLY A 84 -12.39 -10.92 2.16
C GLY A 84 -11.72 -11.26 3.48
N GLN A 85 -10.59 -11.96 3.44
CA GLN A 85 -9.86 -12.42 4.63
C GLN A 85 -9.07 -11.30 5.35
N HIS A 86 -8.90 -10.13 4.72
CA HIS A 86 -8.15 -9.00 5.29
C HIS A 86 -9.08 -7.85 5.70
N ASP A 87 -8.70 -7.11 6.74
CA ASP A 87 -9.44 -5.92 7.17
C ASP A 87 -9.19 -4.72 6.28
N ALA A 88 -7.95 -4.58 5.82
CA ALA A 88 -7.50 -3.51 4.95
C ALA A 88 -6.69 -4.07 3.79
N LEU A 89 -6.64 -3.30 2.70
CA LEU A 89 -5.89 -3.66 1.50
C LEU A 89 -4.87 -2.58 1.17
N ILE A 90 -3.68 -2.99 0.77
CA ILE A 90 -2.73 -2.17 0.04
C ILE A 90 -2.73 -2.66 -1.40
N VAL A 91 -2.94 -1.76 -2.36
CA VAL A 91 -2.98 -2.12 -3.78
C VAL A 91 -1.98 -1.34 -4.62
N GLY A 92 -1.19 -2.05 -5.43
CA GLY A 92 -0.06 -1.50 -6.18
C GLY A 92 -0.20 -1.61 -7.69
N THR A 93 0.23 -0.59 -8.43
CA THR A 93 0.22 -0.64 -9.90
C THR A 93 1.32 0.21 -10.56
N PRO A 94 1.95 -0.26 -11.65
CA PRO A 94 2.76 0.57 -12.53
C PRO A 94 1.88 1.35 -13.51
N THR A 95 2.45 2.31 -14.25
CA THR A 95 1.83 2.91 -15.43
C THR A 95 2.60 2.52 -16.69
N TRP A 96 1.92 1.87 -17.64
CA TRP A 96 2.50 1.47 -18.93
C TRP A 96 1.76 2.09 -20.11
N ASN A 97 0.43 2.08 -20.10
CA ASN A 97 -0.40 2.61 -21.18
C ASN A 97 -0.57 4.13 -21.02
N THR A 98 0.54 4.85 -21.20
CA THR A 98 0.64 6.30 -21.01
C THR A 98 -0.37 7.07 -21.86
N GLY A 99 -1.07 8.04 -21.26
CA GLY A 99 -2.08 8.85 -21.94
C GLY A 99 -3.44 8.17 -22.12
N ALA A 100 -3.58 6.88 -21.81
CA ALA A 100 -4.85 6.18 -21.91
C ALA A 100 -5.90 6.72 -20.92
N ASN A 101 -7.17 6.64 -21.30
CA ASN A 101 -8.28 7.02 -20.43
C ASN A 101 -8.57 5.94 -19.39
N THR A 102 -8.43 4.68 -19.77
CA THR A 102 -8.67 3.47 -18.96
C THR A 102 -7.59 2.44 -19.27
N GLU A 103 -7.50 1.40 -18.46
CA GLU A 103 -6.57 0.28 -18.63
C GLU A 103 -5.12 0.76 -18.68
N ARG A 104 -4.74 1.60 -17.72
CA ARG A 104 -3.46 2.30 -17.73
C ARG A 104 -2.29 1.44 -17.26
N SER A 105 -2.54 0.36 -16.50
CA SER A 105 -1.46 -0.36 -15.82
C SER A 105 -0.67 -1.26 -16.74
N GLY A 106 -1.29 -1.81 -17.79
CA GLY A 106 -0.70 -2.87 -18.60
C GLY A 106 -0.50 -4.18 -17.82
N THR A 107 -1.29 -4.42 -16.77
CA THR A 107 -1.23 -5.60 -15.90
C THR A 107 -2.62 -6.21 -15.72
N GLY A 108 -2.73 -7.34 -14.99
CA GLY A 108 -4.01 -8.00 -14.72
C GLY A 108 -5.07 -7.11 -14.08
N TRP A 109 -4.68 -6.01 -13.45
CA TRP A 109 -5.59 -5.01 -12.92
C TRP A 109 -6.58 -4.48 -13.97
N ASP A 110 -6.09 -4.18 -15.17
CA ASP A 110 -6.89 -3.61 -16.25
C ASP A 110 -8.11 -4.49 -16.58
N GLU A 111 -7.95 -5.81 -16.59
CA GLU A 111 -9.06 -6.73 -16.77
C GLU A 111 -9.97 -6.80 -15.53
N LEU A 112 -9.37 -6.85 -14.34
CA LEU A 112 -10.11 -7.05 -13.08
C LEU A 112 -11.05 -5.88 -12.77
N TYR A 113 -10.64 -4.64 -13.05
CA TYR A 113 -11.42 -3.42 -12.79
C TYR A 113 -12.82 -3.48 -13.39
N TYR A 114 -12.93 -3.98 -14.62
CA TYR A 114 -14.17 -3.95 -15.39
C TYR A 114 -14.92 -5.28 -15.37
N SER A 115 -14.23 -6.39 -15.13
CA SER A 115 -14.84 -7.73 -15.21
C SER A 115 -15.25 -8.31 -13.85
N LYS A 116 -14.50 -8.06 -12.77
CA LYS A 116 -14.68 -8.73 -11.48
C LYS A 116 -14.99 -7.78 -10.34
N MET A 117 -14.25 -6.67 -10.24
CA MET A 117 -14.40 -5.73 -9.14
C MET A 117 -15.81 -5.17 -8.94
N PRO A 118 -16.63 -4.90 -9.98
CA PRO A 118 -17.99 -4.41 -9.78
C PRO A 118 -18.88 -5.34 -8.94
N ALA A 119 -18.67 -6.66 -9.04
CA ALA A 119 -19.41 -7.65 -8.26
C ALA A 119 -19.00 -7.67 -6.77
N LEU A 120 -17.85 -7.10 -6.42
CA LEU A 120 -17.32 -7.07 -5.06
C LEU A 120 -17.78 -5.85 -4.25
N LYS A 121 -18.61 -4.97 -4.83
CA LYS A 121 -19.05 -3.73 -4.17
C LYS A 121 -19.57 -3.95 -2.75
N ALA A 122 -20.49 -4.92 -2.56
CA ALA A 122 -21.07 -5.19 -1.25
C ALA A 122 -20.06 -5.70 -0.21
N GLN A 123 -18.97 -6.34 -0.67
CA GLN A 123 -17.91 -6.87 0.19
C GLN A 123 -16.87 -5.80 0.55
N LEU A 124 -16.63 -4.86 -0.36
CA LEU A 124 -15.58 -3.84 -0.23
C LEU A 124 -16.10 -2.50 0.33
N ASP A 125 -17.42 -2.30 0.40
CA ASP A 125 -18.01 -1.10 0.97
C ASP A 125 -17.50 -0.84 2.40
N GLY A 126 -16.96 0.35 2.64
CA GLY A 126 -16.32 0.76 3.89
C GLY A 126 -14.93 0.16 4.16
N LYS A 127 -14.48 -0.83 3.41
CA LYS A 127 -13.16 -1.46 3.60
C LYS A 127 -12.05 -0.42 3.41
N LYS A 128 -11.04 -0.46 4.28
CA LYS A 128 -9.90 0.45 4.21
C LYS A 128 -8.96 0.03 3.10
N VAL A 129 -8.60 0.96 2.23
CA VAL A 129 -7.72 0.70 1.10
C VAL A 129 -6.73 1.85 0.95
N ALA A 130 -5.46 1.51 0.76
CA ALA A 130 -4.44 2.47 0.35
C ALA A 130 -3.81 2.00 -0.97
N VAL A 131 -3.42 2.96 -1.82
CA VAL A 131 -2.86 2.66 -3.13
C VAL A 131 -1.40 3.12 -3.20
N PHE A 132 -0.56 2.37 -3.92
CA PHE A 132 0.78 2.81 -4.30
C PHE A 132 1.01 2.63 -5.80
N GLY A 133 1.90 3.46 -6.33
CA GLY A 133 2.10 3.63 -7.77
C GLY A 133 3.55 3.67 -8.16
N LEU A 134 3.89 3.09 -9.31
CA LEU A 134 5.20 3.28 -9.93
C LEU A 134 5.05 4.02 -11.27
N GLY A 135 5.95 4.96 -11.50
CA GLY A 135 6.07 5.70 -12.76
C GLY A 135 7.51 6.15 -13.04
N ASP A 136 7.71 6.83 -14.17
CA ASP A 136 8.96 7.49 -14.53
C ASP A 136 8.62 8.97 -14.79
N GLN A 137 8.91 9.82 -13.80
CA GLN A 137 8.53 11.23 -13.82
C GLN A 137 9.29 12.03 -14.86
N VAL A 138 10.49 11.57 -15.23
CA VAL A 138 11.35 12.25 -16.19
C VAL A 138 10.92 11.95 -17.63
N SER A 139 10.65 10.69 -17.96
CA SER A 139 10.24 10.31 -19.32
C SER A 139 8.77 10.60 -19.60
N TYR A 140 7.92 10.62 -18.55
CA TYR A 140 6.46 10.74 -18.67
C TYR A 140 5.90 11.81 -17.73
N SER A 141 6.53 12.98 -17.67
CA SER A 141 6.18 14.09 -16.77
C SER A 141 4.71 14.56 -16.89
N GLU A 142 4.11 14.48 -18.08
CA GLU A 142 2.70 14.85 -18.32
C GLU A 142 1.69 13.77 -17.91
N ASN A 143 2.14 12.56 -17.57
CA ASN A 143 1.30 11.40 -17.26
C ASN A 143 1.87 10.60 -16.09
N TYR A 144 2.52 11.27 -15.13
CA TYR A 144 3.30 10.62 -14.10
C TYR A 144 2.43 9.72 -13.22
N ALA A 145 2.70 8.42 -13.26
CA ALA A 145 2.00 7.38 -12.50
C ALA A 145 0.45 7.41 -12.63
N ASP A 146 -0.07 7.77 -13.81
CA ASP A 146 -1.51 7.93 -14.07
C ASP A 146 -2.40 6.72 -13.70
N ALA A 147 -1.85 5.50 -13.72
CA ALA A 147 -2.59 4.28 -13.41
C ALA A 147 -3.00 4.19 -11.93
N THR A 148 -2.25 4.82 -11.03
CA THR A 148 -2.58 4.86 -9.60
C THR A 148 -3.88 5.61 -9.35
N GLY A 149 -4.15 6.66 -10.13
CA GLY A 149 -5.42 7.38 -10.10
C GLY A 149 -6.60 6.50 -10.52
N GLU A 150 -6.44 5.68 -11.56
CA GLU A 150 -7.48 4.74 -11.99
C GLU A 150 -7.74 3.66 -10.94
N LEU A 151 -6.67 3.05 -10.40
CA LEU A 151 -6.76 2.08 -9.31
C LEU A 151 -7.51 2.66 -8.10
N TRP A 152 -7.16 3.88 -7.71
CA TRP A 152 -7.83 4.60 -6.63
C TRP A 152 -9.33 4.83 -6.93
N ASP A 153 -9.67 5.30 -8.14
CA ASP A 153 -11.05 5.58 -8.53
C ASP A 153 -11.92 4.32 -8.51
N VAL A 154 -11.37 3.17 -8.91
CA VAL A 154 -12.07 1.88 -8.87
C VAL A 154 -12.41 1.50 -7.43
N PHE A 155 -11.43 1.47 -6.53
CA PHE A 155 -11.68 1.10 -5.13
C PHE A 155 -12.59 2.11 -4.41
N HIS A 156 -12.38 3.41 -4.64
CA HIS A 156 -13.25 4.46 -4.11
C HIS A 156 -14.69 4.32 -4.63
N GLY A 157 -14.90 4.04 -5.92
CA GLY A 157 -16.22 3.83 -6.52
C GLY A 157 -16.96 2.60 -5.95
N LEU A 158 -16.23 1.61 -5.46
CA LEU A 158 -16.78 0.46 -4.74
C LEU A 158 -17.22 0.81 -3.31
N GLY A 159 -16.89 2.00 -2.80
CA GLY A 159 -17.26 2.47 -1.47
C GLY A 159 -16.17 2.26 -0.42
N CYS A 160 -14.95 1.95 -0.84
CA CYS A 160 -13.82 1.79 0.08
C CYS A 160 -13.48 3.12 0.77
N THR A 161 -13.01 3.03 2.01
CA THR A 161 -12.40 4.14 2.73
C THR A 161 -10.96 4.27 2.27
N MET A 162 -10.68 5.28 1.45
CA MET A 162 -9.34 5.48 0.89
C MET A 162 -8.43 6.21 1.89
N LEU A 163 -7.23 5.66 2.10
CA LEU A 163 -6.18 6.18 2.98
C LEU A 163 -4.88 6.43 2.19
N GLY A 164 -3.92 7.10 2.83
CA GLY A 164 -2.54 7.19 2.35
C GLY A 164 -2.27 8.29 1.34
N ALA A 165 -3.01 9.39 1.34
CA ALA A 165 -2.72 10.51 0.45
C ALA A 165 -1.30 11.06 0.69
N TRP A 166 -0.53 11.28 -0.38
CA TRP A 166 0.91 11.53 -0.31
C TRP A 166 1.30 12.91 -0.86
N SER A 167 2.36 13.51 -0.31
CA SER A 167 2.85 14.82 -0.77
C SER A 167 3.39 14.75 -2.21
N GLN A 168 3.21 15.83 -2.97
CA GLN A 168 3.88 16.03 -4.27
C GLN A 168 5.31 16.57 -4.10
N GLU A 169 5.72 16.93 -2.89
CA GLU A 169 7.05 17.45 -2.61
C GLU A 169 8.14 16.40 -2.92
N GLY A 170 9.21 16.84 -3.59
CA GLY A 170 10.31 15.97 -4.01
C GLY A 170 10.03 15.16 -5.28
N TYR A 171 8.99 15.52 -6.05
CA TYR A 171 8.72 14.99 -7.39
C TYR A 171 8.76 16.11 -8.43
N GLU A 172 9.29 15.81 -9.61
CA GLU A 172 9.35 16.68 -10.78
C GLU A 172 8.45 16.11 -11.87
N HIS A 173 7.21 16.62 -11.97
CA HIS A 173 6.25 16.26 -13.01
C HIS A 173 5.45 17.48 -13.46
N GLU A 174 4.84 17.40 -14.63
CA GLU A 174 3.96 18.45 -15.17
C GLU A 174 2.48 18.15 -14.89
N ALA A 175 2.09 16.87 -15.00
CA ALA A 175 0.72 16.44 -14.76
C ALA A 175 0.66 14.97 -14.31
N SER A 176 -0.39 14.65 -13.56
CA SER A 176 -0.70 13.30 -13.12
C SER A 176 -2.20 13.18 -12.82
N LYS A 177 -2.82 12.12 -13.32
CA LYS A 177 -4.21 11.74 -12.99
C LYS A 177 -4.33 11.15 -11.59
N SER A 178 -3.22 10.96 -10.88
CA SER A 178 -3.16 10.47 -9.50
C SER A 178 -3.24 11.61 -8.49
N ILE A 179 -3.38 12.87 -8.92
CA ILE A 179 -3.54 14.02 -8.02
C ILE A 179 -5.01 14.14 -7.55
N ARG A 180 -5.20 14.38 -6.25
CA ARG A 180 -6.48 14.69 -5.59
C ARG A 180 -6.27 15.90 -4.69
N GLY A 181 -6.76 17.07 -5.12
CA GLY A 181 -6.47 18.33 -4.44
C GLY A 181 -5.00 18.73 -4.62
N ASP A 182 -4.28 18.87 -3.52
CA ASP A 182 -2.87 19.24 -3.46
C ASP A 182 -1.92 18.04 -3.25
N LYS A 183 -2.45 16.83 -3.16
CA LYS A 183 -1.71 15.59 -2.88
C LYS A 183 -1.92 14.55 -3.98
N PHE A 184 -1.02 13.57 -4.03
CA PHE A 184 -1.31 12.30 -4.71
C PHE A 184 -2.32 11.49 -3.91
N CYS A 185 -3.13 10.68 -4.60
CA CYS A 185 -4.15 9.82 -4.01
C CYS A 185 -3.58 8.61 -3.25
N GLY A 186 -2.26 8.40 -3.33
CA GLY A 186 -1.51 7.33 -2.71
C GLY A 186 0.00 7.57 -2.85
N LEU A 187 0.82 6.66 -2.33
CA LEU A 187 2.28 6.75 -2.46
C LEU A 187 2.70 6.56 -3.93
N LEU A 188 3.45 7.50 -4.48
CA LEU A 188 4.09 7.34 -5.79
C LEU A 188 5.59 7.08 -5.64
N LEU A 189 6.11 6.16 -6.43
CA LEU A 189 7.50 5.74 -6.46
C LEU A 189 8.03 5.85 -7.88
N ASP A 190 9.34 6.05 -8.01
CA ASP A 190 10.01 6.15 -9.29
C ASP A 190 11.27 5.29 -9.28
N ALA A 191 11.12 4.06 -9.78
CA ALA A 191 12.20 3.06 -9.84
C ALA A 191 13.24 3.36 -10.94
N VAL A 192 13.06 4.44 -11.73
CA VAL A 192 14.01 4.83 -12.78
C VAL A 192 14.89 5.97 -12.27
N ASN A 193 14.28 7.00 -11.70
CA ASN A 193 14.93 8.27 -11.42
C ASN A 193 15.26 8.45 -9.94
N GLN A 194 14.41 7.95 -9.04
CA GLN A 194 14.48 8.17 -7.59
C GLN A 194 14.41 6.84 -6.81
N GLU A 195 15.06 5.80 -7.33
CA GLU A 195 15.05 4.45 -6.75
C GLU A 195 15.54 4.47 -5.30
N GLU A 196 16.57 5.28 -5.03
CA GLU A 196 17.18 5.48 -3.71
C GLU A 196 16.22 6.03 -2.65
N LEU A 197 15.16 6.74 -3.05
CA LEU A 197 14.16 7.28 -2.14
C LEU A 197 13.06 6.28 -1.80
N THR A 198 13.02 5.12 -2.48
CA THR A 198 11.91 4.16 -2.35
C THR A 198 11.77 3.62 -0.93
N GLY A 199 12.87 3.15 -0.35
CA GLY A 199 12.84 2.58 1.01
C GLY A 199 12.38 3.59 2.06
N GLU A 200 12.90 4.81 2.02
CA GLU A 200 12.52 5.87 2.97
C GLU A 200 11.04 6.25 2.83
N ARG A 201 10.57 6.48 1.60
CA ARG A 201 9.18 6.85 1.33
C ARG A 201 8.21 5.77 1.77
N VAL A 202 8.53 4.50 1.54
CA VAL A 202 7.71 3.36 1.99
C VAL A 202 7.58 3.35 3.51
N GLN A 203 8.69 3.50 4.25
CA GLN A 203 8.67 3.52 5.71
C GLN A 203 7.81 4.66 6.26
N GLN A 204 7.97 5.87 5.72
CA GLN A 204 7.18 7.03 6.11
C GLN A 204 5.70 6.85 5.80
N TRP A 205 5.38 6.31 4.62
CA TRP A 205 4.01 6.09 4.21
C TRP A 205 3.31 5.02 5.04
N VAL A 206 3.99 3.91 5.36
CA VAL A 206 3.43 2.88 6.25
C VAL A 206 3.17 3.43 7.65
N ALA A 207 4.09 4.23 8.20
CA ALA A 207 3.86 4.92 9.47
C ALA A 207 2.62 5.84 9.40
N GLN A 208 2.50 6.64 8.33
CA GLN A 208 1.31 7.48 8.08
C GLN A 208 0.04 6.63 8.03
N LEU A 209 0.02 5.51 7.32
CA LEU A 209 -1.16 4.64 7.22
C LEU A 209 -1.60 4.08 8.57
N ILE A 210 -0.64 3.74 9.44
CA ILE A 210 -0.92 3.29 10.80
C ILE A 210 -1.58 4.42 11.60
N GLU A 211 -1.06 5.65 11.50
CA GLU A 211 -1.66 6.84 12.15
C GLU A 211 -3.06 7.18 11.60
N GLU A 212 -3.28 6.95 10.30
CA GLU A 212 -4.59 7.08 9.64
C GLU A 212 -5.55 5.93 9.97
N GLY A 213 -5.10 4.97 10.79
CA GLY A 213 -5.93 3.91 11.32
C GLY A 213 -6.12 2.74 10.36
N ILE A 214 -5.19 2.45 9.45
CA ILE A 214 -5.32 1.29 8.54
C ILE A 214 -5.51 -0.03 9.29
N LEU A 215 -5.02 -0.10 10.53
CA LEU A 215 -5.13 -1.28 11.41
C LEU A 215 -6.37 -1.26 12.31
N ASP A 216 -7.15 -0.17 12.35
CA ASP A 216 -8.38 -0.20 13.14
C ASP A 216 -9.40 -1.07 12.40
N GLY A 217 -9.96 -2.07 13.09
CA GLY A 217 -10.95 -2.96 12.50
C GLY A 217 -12.11 -2.19 11.87
N SER A 218 -12.69 -2.76 10.81
CA SER A 218 -13.88 -2.26 10.13
C SER A 218 -15.08 -2.20 11.10
N SER A 219 -15.16 -1.13 11.87
CA SER A 219 -16.29 -0.81 12.74
C SER A 219 -17.04 0.37 12.13
N SER A 220 -18.22 0.08 11.63
CA SER A 220 -19.14 1.02 11.01
C SER A 220 -19.76 1.96 12.05
N VAL A 221 -19.05 2.99 12.53
CA VAL A 221 -19.66 4.20 13.11
C VAL A 221 -18.74 5.41 12.90
N ALA A 222 -19.14 6.33 12.03
CA ALA A 222 -18.53 7.65 11.88
C ALA A 222 -19.13 8.69 12.85
N LYS A 223 -18.28 9.55 13.44
CA LYS A 223 -18.60 10.96 13.80
C LYS A 223 -17.32 11.76 14.16
N PRO A 224 -17.35 13.12 14.20
CA PRO A 224 -16.65 13.97 13.25
C PRO A 224 -15.45 14.75 13.81
N SER A 225 -14.63 15.21 12.86
CA SER A 225 -13.46 16.09 12.96
C SER A 225 -13.65 17.35 13.82
N THR A 226 -12.57 17.73 14.53
CA THR A 226 -12.25 19.14 14.83
C THR A 226 -10.75 19.39 14.62
N ALA A 227 -10.45 20.55 14.03
CA ALA A 227 -9.14 20.98 13.59
C ALA A 227 -8.38 21.83 14.64
N THR A 228 -7.07 21.97 14.37
CA THR A 228 -6.22 23.18 14.49
C THR A 228 -5.08 23.18 15.52
N SER A 229 -3.84 23.28 15.00
CA SER A 229 -2.72 24.23 15.29
C SER A 229 -1.37 23.51 15.18
N SER A 230 -0.58 23.73 14.13
CA SER A 230 0.42 24.79 13.90
C SER A 230 1.61 24.83 14.89
N ALA A 231 2.79 24.36 14.46
CA ALA A 231 4.09 24.96 14.73
C ALA A 231 5.19 24.32 13.85
N SER A 232 5.96 25.13 13.13
CA SER A 232 7.16 24.72 12.36
C SER A 232 8.39 24.48 13.27
N PRO A 233 9.33 23.59 12.88
CA PRO A 233 10.58 23.38 13.60
C PRO A 233 11.73 24.28 13.10
N LYS A 234 12.71 24.53 13.97
CA LYS A 234 14.00 25.16 13.66
C LYS A 234 15.08 24.10 13.35
N ALA A 235 15.93 24.45 12.40
CA ALA A 235 17.09 23.70 11.92
C ALA A 235 18.13 23.35 12.99
N VAL A 236 18.79 22.20 12.81
CA VAL A 236 20.20 22.01 13.16
C VAL A 236 20.84 21.12 12.08
N GLU A 237 21.93 21.63 11.54
CA GLU A 237 22.82 21.12 10.51
C GLU A 237 24.03 20.50 11.23
N GLU A 238 24.45 19.27 10.92
CA GLU A 238 25.83 18.83 11.16
C GLU A 238 26.23 17.58 10.35
N GLU A 239 27.53 17.48 10.08
CA GLU A 239 28.19 16.94 8.90
C GLU A 239 28.36 15.41 8.77
N ILE A 240 28.54 15.04 7.50
CA ILE A 240 28.84 13.74 6.88
C ILE A 240 30.29 13.27 7.16
N PRO A 241 30.54 11.95 7.28
CA PRO A 241 31.78 11.38 6.76
C PRO A 241 31.54 10.14 5.88
N GLU A 242 31.28 10.36 4.59
CA GLU A 242 31.57 9.42 3.51
C GLU A 242 33.03 9.61 3.03
N LEU A 243 33.64 8.55 2.49
CA LEU A 243 34.72 8.53 1.48
C LEU A 243 35.66 7.29 1.59
N LYS A 244 35.20 6.15 2.14
CA LYS A 244 35.93 4.87 1.99
C LYS A 244 35.12 3.68 1.48
N GLU A 245 33.79 3.79 1.37
CA GLU A 245 32.94 2.66 0.98
C GLU A 245 32.62 2.61 -0.53
N MET A 246 32.79 3.72 -1.25
CA MET A 246 32.49 3.82 -2.70
C MET A 246 33.40 2.97 -3.59
N ALA A 247 34.59 2.58 -3.12
CA ALA A 247 35.51 1.72 -3.87
C ALA A 247 35.15 0.22 -3.80
N ALA A 248 34.30 -0.18 -2.85
CA ALA A 248 33.79 -1.53 -2.73
C ALA A 248 32.56 -1.75 -3.63
N SER A 249 31.66 -0.76 -3.70
CA SER A 249 30.46 -0.81 -4.56
C SER A 249 30.78 -0.80 -6.05
N SER A 250 31.88 -0.17 -6.48
CA SER A 250 32.26 -0.18 -7.90
C SER A 250 32.72 -1.56 -8.39
N ARG A 251 33.33 -2.38 -7.51
CA ARG A 251 33.73 -3.76 -7.87
C ARG A 251 32.55 -4.71 -7.97
N ILE A 252 31.53 -4.53 -7.12
CA ILE A 252 30.29 -5.32 -7.19
C ILE A 252 29.46 -4.94 -8.43
N LEU A 253 29.51 -3.67 -8.87
CA LEU A 253 28.89 -3.24 -10.13
C LEU A 253 29.53 -3.90 -11.36
N ASP A 254 30.86 -3.96 -11.43
CA ASP A 254 31.57 -4.48 -12.61
C ASP A 254 31.41 -6.01 -12.77
N GLU A 255 31.35 -6.78 -11.68
CA GLU A 255 31.07 -8.22 -11.74
C GLU A 255 29.62 -8.53 -12.17
N ASN A 256 28.65 -7.69 -11.79
CA ASN A 256 27.26 -7.83 -12.23
C ASN A 256 27.06 -7.49 -13.71
N ILE A 257 27.79 -6.50 -14.26
CA ILE A 257 27.75 -6.15 -15.69
C ILE A 257 28.33 -7.30 -16.56
N ALA A 258 29.37 -7.98 -16.07
CA ALA A 258 30.00 -9.09 -16.78
C ALA A 258 29.16 -10.39 -16.76
N LEU A 259 28.39 -10.64 -15.69
CA LEU A 259 27.50 -11.81 -15.63
C LEU A 259 26.23 -11.68 -16.49
N HIS A 260 25.65 -10.47 -16.62
CA HIS A 260 24.29 -10.30 -17.14
C HIS A 260 24.20 -9.82 -18.60
N SER A 261 25.34 -9.46 -19.22
CA SER A 261 25.43 -9.10 -20.64
C SER A 261 25.22 -10.30 -21.60
N SER A 262 24.86 -11.48 -21.10
CA SER A 262 24.66 -12.71 -21.88
C SER A 262 23.25 -13.34 -21.81
N GLY A 263 22.29 -12.80 -21.05
CA GLY A 263 21.06 -13.55 -20.70
C GLY A 263 19.74 -12.76 -20.74
N GLY A 264 19.16 -12.53 -21.92
CA GLY A 264 17.70 -12.39 -22.05
C GLY A 264 17.01 -11.14 -21.52
N PHE A 265 17.73 -10.03 -21.25
CA PHE A 265 17.12 -8.75 -20.88
C PHE A 265 17.08 -7.75 -22.06
N LYS A 266 15.97 -7.01 -22.20
CA LYS A 266 15.74 -5.92 -23.16
C LYS A 266 16.03 -4.57 -22.50
N ALA A 267 16.81 -3.72 -23.18
CA ALA A 267 17.15 -2.38 -22.69
C ALA A 267 16.07 -1.33 -23.02
N HIS A 268 15.75 -0.50 -22.03
CA HIS A 268 14.91 0.69 -22.09
C HIS A 268 15.74 1.89 -21.60
N VAL A 269 16.20 2.72 -22.54
CA VAL A 269 17.09 3.84 -22.24
C VAL A 269 16.25 5.08 -21.95
N ASN A 270 16.43 5.69 -20.77
CA ASN A 270 15.90 7.02 -20.48
C ASN A 270 16.89 8.06 -21.06
N PRO A 271 16.52 8.82 -22.11
CA PRO A 271 17.44 9.72 -22.78
C PRO A 271 17.79 10.97 -21.97
N VAL A 272 17.03 11.27 -20.91
CA VAL A 272 17.21 12.45 -20.06
C VAL A 272 18.12 12.12 -18.87
N SER A 273 17.86 11.02 -18.17
CA SER A 273 18.68 10.59 -17.03
C SER A 273 19.95 9.82 -17.43
N GLY A 274 20.00 9.32 -18.67
CA GLY A 274 21.10 8.47 -19.17
C GLY A 274 21.15 7.09 -18.52
N LYS A 275 20.15 6.75 -17.70
CA LYS A 275 19.97 5.43 -17.09
C LYS A 275 19.35 4.46 -18.08
N THR A 276 19.73 3.19 -18.00
CA THR A 276 19.13 2.10 -18.77
C THR A 276 18.46 1.14 -17.82
N MET A 277 17.14 0.98 -17.96
CA MET A 277 16.39 -0.10 -17.34
C MET A 277 16.47 -1.34 -18.23
N TRP A 278 16.82 -2.47 -17.64
CA TRP A 278 16.89 -3.77 -18.29
C TRP A 278 15.69 -4.60 -17.85
N THR A 279 14.96 -5.19 -18.79
CA THR A 279 13.74 -5.96 -18.50
C THR A 279 13.86 -7.38 -19.01
N SER A 280 13.53 -8.40 -18.22
CA SER A 280 13.62 -9.80 -18.64
C SER A 280 12.67 -10.13 -19.79
N ALA A 281 12.95 -11.20 -20.54
CA ALA A 281 12.13 -11.62 -21.68
C ALA A 281 10.66 -11.96 -21.32
N ASP A 282 10.42 -12.43 -20.09
CA ASP A 282 9.07 -12.67 -19.54
C ASP A 282 8.44 -11.41 -18.95
N GLY A 283 9.10 -10.26 -19.07
CA GLY A 283 8.71 -9.00 -18.45
C GLY A 283 9.17 -8.94 -17.01
N ARG A 284 8.96 -9.98 -16.20
CA ARG A 284 8.79 -9.94 -14.73
C ARG A 284 9.95 -9.43 -13.87
N LYS A 285 11.16 -9.24 -14.41
CA LYS A 285 12.30 -8.73 -13.65
C LYS A 285 12.92 -7.54 -14.34
N SER A 286 13.40 -6.58 -13.55
CA SER A 286 14.20 -5.48 -14.07
C SER A 286 15.28 -5.01 -13.11
N PHE A 287 16.26 -4.30 -13.66
CA PHE A 287 17.29 -3.59 -12.92
C PHE A 287 17.76 -2.38 -13.71
N THR A 288 18.29 -1.36 -13.03
CA THR A 288 18.75 -0.13 -13.66
C THR A 288 20.29 -0.06 -13.63
N THR A 289 20.88 0.46 -14.71
CA THR A 289 22.32 0.72 -14.80
C THR A 289 22.59 2.16 -15.24
N VAL A 290 23.71 2.72 -14.82
CA VAL A 290 24.18 4.05 -15.21
C VAL A 290 25.26 3.90 -16.29
N GLY A 291 25.07 4.51 -17.46
CA GLY A 291 26.07 4.59 -18.51
C GLY A 291 25.57 4.28 -19.93
N THR A 292 26.16 4.94 -20.93
CA THR A 292 25.84 4.72 -22.35
C THR A 292 26.24 3.32 -22.80
N VAL A 293 25.25 2.48 -23.14
CA VAL A 293 25.49 1.24 -23.89
C VAL A 293 25.98 1.63 -25.29
N LYS A 294 27.29 1.52 -25.53
CA LYS A 294 27.82 1.58 -26.90
C LYS A 294 27.18 0.44 -27.67
N LYS A 295 26.37 0.79 -28.67
CA LYS A 295 25.78 -0.12 -29.65
C LYS A 295 26.86 -1.11 -30.09
N ALA A 296 26.70 -2.39 -29.75
CA ALA A 296 27.58 -3.42 -30.27
C ALA A 296 27.42 -3.43 -31.80
N THR A 297 28.38 -2.84 -32.50
CA THR A 297 28.53 -3.03 -33.93
C THR A 297 28.83 -4.51 -34.13
N LYS A 298 27.88 -5.24 -34.74
CA LYS A 298 28.11 -6.62 -35.19
C LYS A 298 29.37 -6.66 -36.07
N PRO A 299 30.19 -7.71 -35.96
CA PRO A 299 31.35 -7.92 -36.82
C PRO A 299 30.96 -8.08 -38.29
#